data_AF-A0A251ZWG9-F1
#
_entry.id   AF-A0A251ZWG9-F1
#
_cell.length_a   1.000
_cell.length_b   1.000
_cell.length_c   1.000
_cell.angle_alpha   90.00
_cell.angle_beta   90.00
_cell.angle_gamma   90.00
#
_symmetry.space_group_name_H-M   'P 1'
#
loop_
_entity.id
_entity.type
_entity.pdbx_description
1 polymer ?
#
loop_
_entity_poly.entity_id
_entity_poly.type
_entity_poly.pdbx_seq_one_letter_code
_entity_poly.pdbx_strand_id
1 'polypeptide(L)'
;LLAWLQQYVFPAESRFSDKQVAQAVAKSFLSELLRNGPTTAAVYCTVHSESVEAFFEESERLGTRMIAGKVLMDRNAPDTLRDTAL
;
A
#
# COMPACT_ATOMS: atom_id res chain seq x y z
N LEU A 1 17.03 0.72 -11.23
CA LEU A 1 16.08 0.94 -10.10
C LEU A 1 15.34 2.28 -10.22
N LEU A 2 16.02 3.43 -10.20
CA LEU A 2 15.34 4.75 -10.22
C LEU A 2 14.41 4.98 -11.41
N ALA A 3 14.83 4.63 -12.63
CA ALA A 3 13.98 4.75 -13.81
C ALA A 3 12.71 3.89 -13.72
N TRP A 4 12.82 2.70 -13.12
CA TRP A 4 11.68 1.79 -12.95
C TRP A 4 10.65 2.34 -11.95
N LEU A 5 11.11 2.96 -10.86
CA LEU A 5 10.22 3.63 -9.90
C LEU A 5 9.41 4.73 -10.59
N GLN A 6 10.10 5.59 -11.33
CA GLN A 6 9.46 6.71 -12.03
C GLN A 6 8.49 6.26 -13.14
N GLN A 7 8.85 5.19 -13.87
CA GLN A 7 8.07 4.73 -15.01
C GLN A 7 6.87 3.86 -14.63
N TYR A 8 6.96 3.08 -13.53
CA TYR A 8 5.98 2.04 -13.24
C TYR A 8 5.41 2.11 -11.83
N VAL A 9 6.26 2.27 -10.81
CA VAL A 9 5.81 2.20 -9.41
C VAL A 9 5.05 3.45 -9.02
N PHE A 10 5.62 4.64 -9.25
CA PHE A 10 4.97 5.88 -8.83
C PHE A 10 3.61 6.11 -9.51
N PRO A 11 3.44 5.86 -10.81
CA PRO A 11 2.11 5.94 -11.44
C PRO A 11 1.11 4.90 -10.91
N ALA A 12 1.58 3.73 -10.47
CA ALA A 12 0.72 2.70 -9.88
C ALA A 12 0.30 3.10 -8.46
N GLU A 13 1.26 3.52 -7.62
CA GLU A 13 1.01 3.92 -6.23
C GLU A 13 0.18 5.20 -6.12
N SER A 14 0.27 6.13 -7.09
CA SER A 14 -0.55 7.36 -7.07
C SER A 14 -2.05 7.08 -7.16
N ARG A 15 -2.45 5.88 -7.61
CA ARG A 15 -3.86 5.49 -7.67
C ARG A 15 -4.44 5.12 -6.30
N PHE A 16 -3.60 4.91 -5.29
CA PHE A 16 -4.04 4.55 -3.93
C PHE A 16 -4.57 5.76 -3.14
N SER A 17 -4.57 6.96 -3.71
CA SER A 17 -5.36 8.09 -3.19
C SER A 17 -6.86 7.83 -3.27
N ASP A 18 -7.28 6.88 -4.11
CA ASP A 18 -8.66 6.41 -4.22
C ASP A 18 -8.85 5.19 -3.26
N LYS A 19 -9.72 5.35 -2.27
CA LYS A 19 -10.00 4.30 -1.27
C LYS A 19 -10.59 3.03 -1.88
N GLN A 20 -11.39 3.12 -2.95
CA GLN A 20 -11.92 1.95 -3.64
C GLN A 20 -10.81 1.14 -4.31
N VAL A 21 -9.82 1.81 -4.91
CA VAL A 21 -8.62 1.15 -5.45
C VAL A 21 -7.85 0.45 -4.33
N ALA A 22 -7.61 1.13 -3.21
CA ALA A 22 -6.90 0.57 -2.06
C ALA A 22 -7.58 -0.70 -1.51
N GLN A 23 -8.91 -0.68 -1.34
CA GLN A 23 -9.69 -1.81 -0.87
C GLN A 23 -9.63 -3.01 -1.83
N ALA A 24 -9.80 -2.76 -3.13
CA ALA A 24 -9.74 -3.82 -4.14
C ALA A 24 -8.37 -4.51 -4.15
N VAL A 25 -7.29 -3.72 -4.06
CA VAL A 25 -5.92 -4.25 -4.03
C VAL A 25 -5.63 -4.96 -2.71
N ALA A 26 -6.03 -4.42 -1.56
CA ALA A 26 -5.81 -5.07 -0.25
C ALA A 26 -6.45 -6.47 -0.20
N LYS A 27 -7.69 -6.59 -0.68
CA LYS A 27 -8.40 -7.87 -0.79
C LYS A 27 -7.66 -8.86 -1.68
N SER A 28 -7.23 -8.42 -2.86
CA SER A 28 -6.48 -9.27 -3.80
C SER A 28 -5.13 -9.69 -3.21
N PHE A 29 -4.39 -8.76 -2.62
CA PHE A 29 -3.07 -9.01 -2.05
C PHE A 29 -3.13 -10.03 -0.90
N LEU A 30 -4.00 -9.81 0.08
CA LEU A 30 -4.11 -10.71 1.24
C LEU A 30 -4.66 -12.09 0.85
N SER A 31 -5.60 -12.15 -0.10
CA SER A 31 -6.10 -13.44 -0.62
C SER A 31 -4.99 -14.24 -1.31
N GLU A 32 -4.18 -13.59 -2.15
CA GLU A 32 -3.06 -14.27 -2.82
C GLU A 32 -1.92 -14.60 -1.86
N LEU A 33 -1.66 -13.76 -0.87
CA LEU A 33 -0.67 -14.03 0.17
C LEU A 33 -1.03 -15.31 0.94
N LEU A 34 -2.27 -15.41 1.42
CA LEU A 34 -2.74 -16.60 2.14
C LEU A 34 -2.78 -17.84 1.26
N ARG A 35 -3.15 -17.70 -0.03
CA ARG A 35 -3.11 -18.79 -1.00
C ARG A 35 -1.72 -19.40 -1.13
N ASN A 36 -0.66 -18.59 -1.00
CA ASN A 36 0.73 -19.04 -1.10
C ASN A 36 1.31 -19.53 0.24
N GLY A 37 0.57 -19.45 1.35
CA GLY A 37 0.98 -19.97 2.66
C GLY A 37 1.48 -18.96 3.71
N PRO A 38 2.00 -17.76 3.36
CA PRO A 38 2.34 -16.77 4.39
C PRO A 38 1.11 -16.28 5.17
N THR A 39 1.19 -16.38 6.50
CA THR A 39 0.15 -15.93 7.44
C THR A 39 0.51 -14.64 8.17
N THR A 40 1.75 -14.16 8.01
CA THR A 40 2.28 -12.92 8.59
C THR A 40 3.31 -12.32 7.64
N ALA A 41 3.27 -11.01 7.44
CA ALA A 41 4.19 -10.26 6.59
C ALA A 41 4.45 -8.86 7.13
N ALA A 42 5.63 -8.31 6.78
CA ALA A 42 5.94 -6.89 6.90
C ALA A 42 5.75 -6.24 5.51
N VAL A 43 4.79 -5.32 5.39
CA VAL A 43 4.32 -4.79 4.10
C VAL A 43 4.46 -3.28 4.08
N TYR A 44 5.10 -2.76 3.03
CA TYR A 44 5.06 -1.34 2.70
C TYR A 44 3.73 -1.04 2.01
N CYS A 45 2.94 -0.12 2.57
CA CYS A 45 1.77 0.43 1.88
C CYS A 45 2.21 1.54 0.91
N THR A 46 1.31 2.49 0.61
CA THR A 46 1.69 3.72 -0.09
C THR A 46 1.73 4.90 0.90
N VAL A 47 1.95 6.09 0.36
CA VAL A 47 1.93 7.36 1.11
C VAL A 47 0.53 7.76 1.55
N HIS A 48 -0.51 7.20 0.94
CA HIS A 48 -1.89 7.56 1.23
C HIS A 48 -2.39 6.78 2.44
N SER A 49 -3.01 7.47 3.41
CA SER A 49 -3.61 6.83 4.60
C SER A 49 -4.67 5.80 4.23
N GLU A 50 -5.42 6.06 3.16
CA GLU A 50 -6.46 5.19 2.61
C GLU A 50 -5.91 3.80 2.26
N SER A 51 -4.66 3.74 1.80
CA SER A 51 -3.97 2.47 1.52
C SER A 51 -3.72 1.64 2.77
N VAL A 52 -3.35 2.31 3.87
CA VAL A 52 -3.00 1.66 5.14
C VAL A 52 -4.27 1.22 5.86
N GLU A 53 -5.28 2.08 5.89
CA GLU A 53 -6.60 1.76 6.43
C GLU A 53 -7.21 0.56 5.73
N ALA A 54 -7.31 0.58 4.40
CA ALA A 54 -7.89 -0.53 3.63
C ALA A 54 -7.13 -1.85 3.85
N PHE A 55 -5.80 -1.78 4.00
CA PHE A 55 -4.99 -2.96 4.29
C PHE A 55 -5.29 -3.54 5.68
N PHE A 56 -5.36 -2.69 6.71
CA PHE A 56 -5.68 -3.14 8.08
C PHE A 56 -7.14 -3.60 8.22
N GLU A 57 -8.10 -2.91 7.60
CA GLU A 57 -9.52 -3.33 7.54
C GLU A 57 -9.64 -4.78 7.00
N GLU A 58 -8.96 -5.09 5.90
CA GLU A 58 -8.98 -6.43 5.29
C GLU A 58 -8.16 -7.45 6.10
N SER A 59 -7.02 -7.04 6.66
CA SER A 59 -6.18 -7.89 7.50
C SER A 59 -6.93 -8.35 8.76
N GLU A 60 -7.68 -7.42 9.39
CA GLU A 60 -8.56 -7.68 10.53
C GLU A 60 -9.71 -8.61 10.14
N ARG A 61 -10.38 -8.35 9.00
CA ARG A 61 -11.45 -9.21 8.48
C ARG A 61 -11.01 -10.67 8.28
N LEU A 62 -9.76 -10.86 7.85
CA LEU A 62 -9.17 -12.19 7.61
C LEU A 62 -8.51 -12.80 8.86
N GLY A 63 -8.45 -12.07 9.98
CA GLY A 63 -7.83 -12.55 11.22
C GLY A 63 -6.31 -12.76 11.10
N THR A 64 -5.64 -12.00 10.23
CA THR A 64 -4.19 -12.11 10.01
C THR A 64 -3.41 -11.22 10.96
N ARG A 65 -2.13 -11.56 11.19
CA ARG A 65 -1.21 -10.72 11.98
C ARG A 65 -0.22 -10.06 11.03
N MET A 66 -0.45 -8.80 10.69
CA MET A 66 0.41 -8.06 9.76
C MET A 66 1.18 -6.93 10.44
N ILE A 67 2.34 -6.62 9.89
CA ILE A 67 3.11 -5.41 10.20
C ILE A 67 3.06 -4.54 8.95
N ALA A 68 2.44 -3.38 9.01
CA ALA A 68 2.31 -2.49 7.86
C ALA A 68 2.32 -1.02 8.31
N GLY A 69 2.56 -0.11 7.38
CA GLY A 69 2.59 1.32 7.69
C GLY A 69 2.60 2.22 6.46
N LYS A 70 2.21 3.47 6.70
CA LYS A 70 2.27 4.57 5.73
C LYS A 70 3.72 4.80 5.32
N VAL A 71 3.96 4.86 4.02
CA VAL A 71 5.27 5.23 3.49
C VAL A 71 5.45 6.75 3.62
N LEU A 72 6.59 7.17 4.15
CA LEU A 72 6.94 8.58 4.27
C LEU A 72 7.92 8.94 3.16
N MET A 73 7.51 9.81 2.25
CA MET A 73 8.37 10.31 1.17
C MET A 73 8.08 11.79 0.87
N ASP A 74 8.95 12.66 1.36
CA ASP A 74 8.81 14.12 1.34
C ASP A 74 9.69 14.81 0.28
N ARG A 75 10.54 14.03 -0.42
CA ARG A 75 11.51 14.51 -1.41
C ARG A 75 11.75 13.50 -2.53
N ASN A 76 12.22 13.99 -3.68
CA ASN A 76 12.55 13.18 -4.87
C ASN A 76 11.40 12.25 -5.33
N ALA A 77 10.17 12.69 -5.07
CA ALA A 77 8.93 12.02 -5.38
C ALA A 77 8.09 12.92 -6.30
N PRO A 78 7.23 12.35 -7.16
CA PRO A 78 6.19 13.12 -7.83
C PRO A 78 5.25 13.80 -6.83
N ASP A 79 4.66 14.93 -7.19
CA ASP A 79 3.79 15.70 -6.29
C ASP A 79 2.58 14.88 -5.79
N THR A 80 2.07 13.95 -6.62
CA THR A 80 0.97 13.04 -6.28
C THR A 80 1.33 12.03 -5.20
N LEU A 81 2.61 11.83 -4.92
CA LEU A 81 3.11 10.93 -3.88
C LEU A 81 3.90 11.66 -2.80
N ARG A 82 3.96 12.99 -2.86
CA ARG A 82 4.78 13.75 -1.93
C ARG A 82 4.03 13.94 -0.62
N ASP A 83 4.52 13.28 0.42
CA ASP A 83 3.96 13.41 1.76
C ASP A 83 4.28 14.78 2.36
N THR A 84 3.37 15.27 3.20
CA THR A 84 3.54 16.53 3.95
C THR A 84 3.28 16.25 5.42
N ALA A 85 4.01 16.94 6.29
CA ALA A 85 3.77 16.87 7.73
C ALA A 85 2.49 17.67 8.06
N LEU A 86 1.33 17.03 7.91
CA LEU A 86 0.04 17.54 8.38
C LEU A 86 -0.68 16.44 9.17
#